data_AF-A0A6J1JFU4-F1
#
_entry.id   AF-A0A6J1JFU4-F1
#
_cell.length_a   1.000
_cell.length_b   1.000
_cell.length_c   1.000
_cell.angle_alpha   90.00
_cell.angle_beta   90.00
_cell.angle_gamma   90.00
#
_symmetry.space_group_name_H-M   'P 1'
#
loop_
_entity.id
_entity.type
_entity.pdbx_description
1 polymer ?
#
loop_
_entity_poly.entity_id
_entity_poly.type
_entity_poly.pdbx_seq_one_letter_code
_entity_poly.pdbx_strand_id
1 'polypeptide(L)'
;MEGKLDELLQSQAHVWNHVLKFMNSMALKCAVELGIPDVIHSHAQPMTLSDLVAALRIQPSKAQYLGRLMRLLVHSGFFDASEEEDVKYRLTPSSRLLLRHTHTTFQITPFLFLSLDKTA
;
A
#
# COMPACT_ATOMS: atom_id res chain seq x y z
N MET A 1 36.89 -13.60 -9.26
CA MET A 1 35.74 -13.92 -10.14
C MET A 1 34.42 -13.64 -9.43
N GLU A 2 34.31 -13.96 -8.14
CA GLU A 2 33.15 -13.66 -7.28
C GLU A 2 32.75 -12.18 -7.26
N GLY A 3 33.69 -11.24 -7.07
CA GLY A 3 33.36 -9.81 -7.02
C GLY A 3 32.69 -9.23 -8.29
N LYS A 4 32.94 -9.82 -9.46
CA LYS A 4 32.28 -9.39 -10.71
C LYS A 4 30.85 -9.93 -10.83
N LEU A 5 30.58 -11.11 -10.27
CA LEU A 5 29.23 -11.67 -10.22
C LEU A 5 28.37 -10.90 -9.22
N ASP A 6 28.92 -10.56 -8.06
CA ASP A 6 28.24 -9.76 -7.04
C ASP A 6 27.88 -8.36 -7.56
N GLU A 7 28.81 -7.70 -8.26
CA GLU A 7 28.57 -6.39 -8.88
C GLU A 7 27.46 -6.45 -9.93
N LEU A 8 27.43 -7.48 -10.78
CA LEU A 8 26.38 -7.69 -11.77
C LEU A 8 25.01 -7.94 -11.10
N LEU A 9 24.97 -8.74 -10.04
CA LEU A 9 23.73 -9.03 -9.32
C LEU A 9 23.16 -7.79 -8.64
N GLN A 10 24.01 -6.98 -8.00
CA GLN A 10 23.61 -5.70 -7.39
C GLN A 10 23.12 -4.71 -8.44
N SER A 11 23.81 -4.62 -9.58
CA SER A 11 23.40 -3.76 -10.69
C SER A 11 22.05 -4.18 -11.26
N GLN A 12 21.82 -5.49 -11.42
CA GLN A 12 20.55 -6.01 -11.89
C GLN A 12 19.42 -5.76 -10.90
N ALA A 13 19.65 -5.96 -9.60
CA ALA A 13 18.68 -5.63 -8.55
C ALA A 13 18.33 -4.15 -8.54
N HIS A 14 19.32 -3.26 -8.72
CA HIS A 14 19.11 -1.82 -8.80
C HIS A 14 18.21 -1.44 -9.98
N VAL A 15 18.48 -1.97 -11.18
CA VAL A 15 17.65 -1.74 -12.37
C VAL A 15 16.23 -2.27 -12.15
N TRP A 16 16.08 -3.49 -11.64
CA TRP A 16 14.75 -4.05 -11.35
C TRP A 16 13.98 -3.23 -10.33
N ASN A 17 14.63 -2.74 -9.26
CA ASN A 17 13.97 -1.89 -8.28
C ASN A 17 13.41 -0.61 -8.91
N HIS A 18 14.15 0.01 -9.84
CA HIS A 18 13.67 1.17 -10.57
C HIS A 18 12.53 0.84 -11.54
N VAL A 19 12.66 -0.25 -12.31
CA VAL A 19 11.61 -0.71 -13.24
C VAL A 19 10.33 -1.07 -12.50
N LEU A 20 10.43 -1.67 -11.31
CA LEU A 20 9.29 -2.15 -10.54
C LEU A 20 8.69 -1.08 -9.63
N LYS A 21 9.34 0.08 -9.47
CA LYS A 21 8.90 1.16 -8.58
C LYS A 21 7.50 1.70 -8.92
N PHE A 22 7.07 1.65 -10.18
CA PHE A 22 5.71 2.06 -10.57
C PHE A 22 4.62 1.20 -9.91
N MET A 23 4.92 -0.07 -9.58
CA MET A 23 3.95 -0.94 -8.91
C MET A 23 3.58 -0.41 -7.53
N ASN A 24 4.51 0.26 -6.82
CA ASN A 24 4.21 0.90 -5.54
C ASN A 24 3.19 2.04 -5.73
N SER A 25 3.32 2.83 -6.80
CA SER A 25 2.36 3.88 -7.14
C SER A 25 0.98 3.31 -7.48
N MET A 26 0.93 2.22 -8.27
CA MET A 26 -0.33 1.54 -8.61
C MET A 26 -0.99 0.87 -7.40
N ALA A 27 -0.19 0.26 -6.52
CA ALA A 27 -0.67 -0.30 -5.26
C ALA A 27 -1.27 0.79 -4.36
N LEU A 28 -0.60 1.94 -4.26
CA LEU A 28 -1.09 3.07 -3.49
C LEU A 28 -2.42 3.60 -4.04
N LYS A 29 -2.51 3.78 -5.36
CA LYS A 29 -3.77 4.13 -6.03
C LYS A 29 -4.88 3.14 -5.71
N CYS A 30 -4.62 1.84 -5.86
CA CYS A 30 -5.60 0.79 -5.57
C CYS A 30 -6.09 0.86 -4.10
N ALA A 31 -5.20 1.10 -3.14
CA ALA A 31 -5.58 1.25 -1.74
C ALA A 31 -6.50 2.44 -1.50
N VAL A 32 -6.23 3.57 -2.17
CA VAL A 32 -7.05 4.79 -2.10
C VAL A 32 -8.40 4.62 -2.79
N GLU A 33 -8.44 3.94 -3.94
CA GLU A 33 -9.68 3.61 -4.66
C GLU A 33 -10.59 2.71 -3.83
N LEU A 34 -10.02 1.67 -3.22
CA LEU A 34 -10.70 0.76 -2.32
C LEU A 34 -11.15 1.45 -1.02
N GLY A 35 -10.58 2.61 -0.67
CA GLY A 35 -10.90 3.31 0.59
C GLY A 35 -10.27 2.64 1.82
N ILE A 36 -9.16 1.90 1.64
CA ILE A 36 -8.45 1.23 2.74
C ILE A 36 -8.06 2.22 3.86
N PRO A 37 -7.49 3.41 3.57
CA PRO A 37 -7.14 4.36 4.62
C PRO A 37 -8.33 4.78 5.46
N ASP A 38 -9.47 5.09 4.83
CA ASP A 38 -10.69 5.56 5.50
C ASP A 38 -11.34 4.45 6.35
N VAL A 39 -11.33 3.21 5.86
CA VAL A 39 -11.83 2.05 6.61
C VAL A 39 -11.01 1.80 7.87
N ILE A 40 -9.67 1.78 7.76
CA ILE A 40 -8.80 1.62 8.93
C ILE A 40 -8.96 2.81 9.89
N HIS A 41 -9.15 4.02 9.37
CA HIS A 41 -9.37 5.21 10.21
C HIS A 41 -10.67 5.12 11.02
N SER A 42 -11.78 4.75 10.37
CA SER A 42 -13.10 4.70 10.99
C SER A 42 -13.27 3.57 12.00
N HIS A 43 -12.49 2.49 11.88
CA HIS A 43 -12.49 1.37 12.82
C HIS A 43 -11.89 1.74 14.20
N ALA A 44 -11.16 2.86 14.31
CA ALA A 44 -10.51 3.38 15.54
C ALA A 44 -9.48 2.47 16.23
N GLN A 45 -9.39 1.19 15.85
CA GLN A 45 -8.44 0.20 16.34
C GLN A 45 -7.71 -0.49 15.17
N PRO A 46 -6.52 -1.07 15.39
CA PRO A 46 -5.82 -1.86 14.37
C PRO A 46 -6.73 -2.96 13.79
N MET A 47 -6.76 -3.11 12.46
CA MET A 47 -7.66 -4.05 11.77
C MET A 47 -6.93 -5.31 11.31
N THR A 48 -7.52 -6.49 11.51
CA THR A 48 -7.00 -7.72 10.89
C THR A 48 -7.27 -7.74 9.38
N LEU A 49 -6.61 -8.64 8.64
CA LEU A 49 -6.92 -8.84 7.22
C LEU A 49 -8.38 -9.26 7.03
N SER A 50 -8.92 -10.12 7.89
CA SER A 50 -10.31 -10.60 7.82
C SER A 50 -11.30 -9.46 8.02
N ASP A 51 -11.08 -8.61 9.02
CA ASP A 51 -11.91 -7.43 9.26
C ASP A 51 -11.88 -6.48 8.06
N LEU A 52 -10.69 -6.30 7.46
CA LEU A 52 -10.52 -5.42 6.30
C LEU A 52 -11.26 -5.97 5.08
N VAL A 53 -11.20 -7.29 4.83
CA VAL A 53 -11.97 -7.95 3.77
C VAL A 53 -13.47 -7.74 3.98
N ALA A 54 -13.95 -7.91 5.21
CA ALA A 54 -15.36 -7.73 5.54
C ALA A 54 -15.82 -6.27 5.36
N ALA A 55 -15.04 -5.31 5.87
CA ALA A 55 -15.36 -3.89 5.80
C ALA A 55 -15.34 -3.36 4.36
N LEU A 56 -14.40 -3.83 3.53
CA LEU A 56 -14.31 -3.49 2.10
C LEU A 56 -15.27 -4.31 1.22
N ARG A 57 -16.02 -5.26 1.81
CA ARG A 57 -16.93 -6.18 1.09
C ARG A 57 -16.23 -6.92 -0.05
N ILE A 58 -14.97 -7.31 0.17
CA ILE A 58 -14.18 -8.05 -0.81
C ILE A 58 -14.62 -9.52 -0.82
N GLN A 59 -14.77 -10.09 -2.02
CA GLN A 59 -15.09 -11.51 -2.17
C GLN A 59 -13.99 -12.37 -1.50
N PRO A 60 -14.33 -13.43 -0.74
CA PRO A 60 -13.35 -14.26 -0.06
C PRO A 60 -12.26 -14.83 -1.00
N SER A 61 -12.60 -15.15 -2.25
CA SER A 61 -11.66 -15.61 -3.29
C SER A 61 -10.56 -14.59 -3.63
N LYS A 62 -10.80 -13.30 -3.35
CA LYS A 62 -9.87 -12.19 -3.59
C LYS A 62 -9.12 -11.72 -2.34
N ALA A 63 -9.43 -12.27 -1.16
CA ALA A 63 -8.80 -11.88 0.10
C ALA A 63 -7.25 -12.00 0.06
N GLN A 64 -6.73 -13.05 -0.60
CA GLN A 64 -5.30 -13.23 -0.79
C GLN A 64 -4.62 -12.08 -1.55
N TYR A 65 -5.31 -11.47 -2.51
CA TYR A 65 -4.75 -10.35 -3.29
C TYR A 65 -4.71 -9.08 -2.44
N LEU A 66 -5.74 -8.85 -1.62
CA LEU A 66 -5.71 -7.77 -0.63
C LEU A 66 -4.56 -7.96 0.36
N GLY A 67 -4.33 -9.18 0.85
CA GLY A 67 -3.21 -9.48 1.75
C GLY A 67 -1.85 -9.17 1.12
N ARG A 68 -1.65 -9.51 -0.16
CA ARG A 68 -0.43 -9.17 -0.90
C ARG A 68 -0.27 -7.65 -1.10
N LEU A 69 -1.37 -6.97 -1.43
CA LEU A 69 -1.40 -5.51 -1.57
C LEU A 69 -1.01 -4.84 -0.24
N MET A 70 -1.62 -5.24 0.87
CA MET A 70 -1.33 -4.69 2.19
C MET A 70 0.12 -4.94 2.58
N ARG A 71 0.66 -6.14 2.34
CA ARG A 71 2.08 -6.45 2.62
C ARG A 71 3.02 -5.51 1.86
N LEU A 72 2.74 -5.23 0.59
CA LEU A 72 3.54 -4.29 -0.21
C LEU A 72 3.47 -2.86 0.35
N LEU A 73 2.28 -2.41 0.75
CA LEU A 73 2.07 -1.07 1.28
C LEU A 73 2.65 -0.88 2.69
N VAL A 74 2.68 -1.95 3.49
CA VAL A 74 3.39 -1.99 4.78
C VAL A 74 4.89 -1.86 4.56
N HIS A 75 5.45 -2.67 3.66
CA HIS A 75 6.88 -2.59 3.33
C HIS A 75 7.26 -1.22 2.74
N SER A 76 6.33 -0.55 2.06
CA SER A 76 6.50 0.80 1.52
C SER A 76 6.28 1.93 2.54
N GLY A 77 5.96 1.60 3.80
CA GLY A 77 5.80 2.57 4.91
C GLY A 77 4.46 3.32 4.94
N PHE A 78 3.47 2.91 4.14
CA PHE A 78 2.14 3.51 4.18
C PHE A 78 1.29 2.95 5.33
N PHE A 79 1.46 1.68 5.68
CA PHE A 79 0.78 1.08 6.81
C PHE A 79 1.78 0.43 7.74
N ASP A 80 1.40 0.31 9.00
CA ASP A 80 2.14 -0.47 9.97
C ASP A 80 1.40 -1.79 10.22
N ALA A 81 2.13 -2.83 10.61
CA ALA A 81 1.61 -4.17 10.85
C ALA A 81 2.18 -4.73 12.14
N SER A 82 1.32 -5.19 13.06
CA SER A 82 1.80 -5.85 14.29
C SER A 82 2.48 -7.19 13.99
N GLU A 83 3.53 -7.50 14.75
CA GLU A 83 4.26 -8.78 14.71
C GLU A 83 3.62 -9.89 15.59
N GLU A 84 2.42 -9.65 16.11
CA GLU A 84 1.67 -10.62 16.94
C GLU A 84 1.08 -11.78 16.11
N GLU A 85 0.49 -12.78 16.80
CA GLU A 85 -0.17 -13.94 16.18
C GLU A 85 -1.18 -13.57 15.07
N ASP A 86 -1.85 -12.42 15.22
CA ASP A 86 -2.69 -11.82 14.18
C ASP A 86 -2.10 -10.49 13.68
N VAL A 87 -1.77 -10.44 12.39
CA VAL A 87 -1.31 -9.23 11.71
C VAL A 87 -2.43 -8.20 11.70
N LYS A 88 -2.24 -7.09 12.41
CA LYS A 88 -3.17 -5.96 12.45
C LYS A 88 -2.57 -4.72 11.81
N TYR A 89 -3.33 -4.12 10.90
CA TYR A 89 -2.92 -2.95 10.14
C TYR A 89 -3.27 -1.65 10.84
N ARG A 90 -2.35 -0.69 10.80
CA ARG A 90 -2.53 0.67 11.34
C ARG A 90 -2.09 1.72 10.32
N LEU A 91 -2.66 2.92 10.44
CA LEU A 91 -2.22 4.08 9.66
C LEU A 91 -0.89 4.63 10.17
N THR A 92 0.04 4.88 9.26
CA THR A 92 1.23 5.71 9.48
C THR A 92 0.90 7.19 9.22
N PRO A 93 1.78 8.14 9.56
CA PRO A 93 1.61 9.54 9.15
C PRO A 93 1.41 9.70 7.64
N SER A 94 2.07 8.88 6.82
CA SER A 94 1.97 8.92 5.36
C SER A 94 0.58 8.54 4.85
N SER A 95 -0.02 7.45 5.34
CA SER A 95 -1.37 7.05 4.89
C SER A 95 -2.48 7.95 5.41
N ARG A 96 -2.26 8.72 6.48
CA ARG A 96 -3.23 9.73 6.95
C ARG A 96 -3.43 10.87 5.95
N LEU A 97 -2.43 11.18 5.13
CA LEU A 97 -2.55 12.18 4.05
C LEU A 97 -3.44 11.73 2.89
N LEU A 98 -3.83 10.44 2.86
CA LEU A 98 -4.67 9.85 1.83
C LEU A 98 -6.15 9.82 2.19
N LEU A 99 -6.51 10.25 3.41
CA LEU A 99 -7.89 10.25 3.90
C LEU A 99 -8.74 11.27 3.14
N ARG A 100 -9.90 10.85 2.64
CA ARG A 100 -10.74 11.65 1.74
C ARG A 100 -11.36 12.89 2.40
N HIS A 101 -11.56 12.86 3.72
CA HIS A 101 -12.33 13.86 4.46
C HIS A 101 -11.54 14.63 5.53
N THR A 102 -10.21 14.57 5.49
CA THR A 102 -9.40 15.38 6.41
C THR A 102 -9.20 16.78 5.83
N HIS A 103 -9.50 17.81 6.64
CA HIS A 103 -9.23 19.23 6.36
C HIS A 103 -7.71 19.54 6.42
N THR A 104 -6.86 18.63 5.96
CA THR A 104 -5.42 18.88 5.84
C THR A 104 -5.15 19.65 4.55
N THR A 105 -4.38 20.72 4.65
CA THR A 105 -3.98 21.66 3.59
C THR A 105 -3.24 21.04 2.39
N PHE A 106 -2.98 19.72 2.41
CA PHE A 106 -2.20 18.99 1.41
C PHE A 106 -2.87 17.67 1.00
N GLN A 107 -4.08 17.73 0.42
CA GLN A 107 -4.71 16.54 -0.14
C GLN A 107 -3.94 16.08 -1.39
N ILE A 108 -3.18 14.98 -1.27
CA ILE A 108 -2.41 14.37 -2.38
C ILE A 108 -3.30 13.47 -3.24
N THR A 109 -4.44 13.02 -2.71
CA THR A 109 -5.36 12.11 -3.39
C THR A 109 -5.76 12.57 -4.80
N PRO A 110 -6.16 13.84 -5.05
CA PRO A 110 -6.45 14.31 -6.41
C PRO A 110 -5.23 14.25 -7.35
N PHE A 111 -4.03 14.56 -6.86
CA PHE A 111 -2.80 14.49 -7.64
C PHE A 111 -2.37 13.04 -7.96
N LEU A 112 -2.60 12.13 -7.01
CA LEU A 112 -2.38 10.70 -7.20
C LEU A 112 -3.22 10.17 -8.36
N PHE A 113 -4.50 10.53 -8.40
CA PHE A 113 -5.39 10.17 -9.51
C PHE A 113 -4.96 10.83 -10.82
N LEU A 114 -4.71 12.15 -10.82
CA LEU A 114 -4.27 12.87 -12.02
C LEU A 114 -3.00 12.28 -12.66
N SER A 115 -2.03 11.85 -11.83
CA SER A 115 -0.74 11.34 -12.32
C SER A 115 -0.77 9.88 -12.76
N LEU A 116 -1.77 9.11 -12.30
CA LEU A 116 -1.81 7.65 -12.44
C LEU A 116 -3.08 7.13 -13.14
N ASP A 117 -4.05 8.00 -13.40
CA ASP A 117 -5.11 7.73 -14.36
C ASP A 117 -4.50 7.67 -15.75
N LYS A 118 -4.94 6.68 -16.54
CA LYS A 118 -4.58 6.65 -17.95
C LYS A 118 -5.14 7.94 -18.55
N THR A 119 -4.28 8.82 -19.04
CA THR A 119 -4.69 9.79 -20.06
C THR A 119 -5.30 8.99 -21.20
N ALA A 120 -6.63 9.11 -21.34
CA ALA A 120 -7.51 8.69 -22.43
C ALA A 120 -7.01 7.56 -23.35
#